data_AF-A0A818T446-F1
#
_entry.id   AF-A0A818T446-F1
#
_cell.length_a   1.000
_cell.length_b   1.000
_cell.length_c   1.000
_cell.angle_alpha   90.00
_cell.angle_beta   90.00
_cell.angle_gamma   90.00
#
_symmetry.space_group_name_H-M   'P 1'
#
loop_
_entity.id
_entity.type
_entity.pdbx_description
1 polymer ?
#
loop_
_entity_poly.entity_id
_entity_poly.type
_entity_poly.pdbx_seq_one_letter_code
_entity_poly.pdbx_strand_id
1 'polypeptide(L)'
;MQLGLVSLLSIISLFLIITKNQAEKTPVTKRDPHEEALMNLFVKRLNSFVEEAESEGKRHEDRDARSKDIRNSPDVKPSSQNAACSLYWDYSMDTNNVYFLGKKVKDANPSTFQLLDEGYAKDEHNVYYMGEKIESAFRNSFQLLDKGYAKDSFYVYHMGNEIKNADTDSFKSLGYGYAKDINSVFYMGEKLEDAHPSSFQFIDAGYANDYSNAYCVGKE
;
A
#
# COMPACT_ATOMS: atom_id res chain seq x y z
N MET A 1 -20.58 -17.34 17.73
CA MET A 1 -19.55 -16.58 16.98
C MET A 1 -19.98 -15.12 16.79
N GLN A 2 -20.60 -14.49 17.80
CA GLN A 2 -21.13 -13.11 17.72
C GLN A 2 -20.37 -12.14 18.63
N LEU A 3 -19.54 -12.64 19.55
CA LEU A 3 -18.79 -11.85 20.53
C LEU A 3 -17.57 -11.12 19.93
N GLY A 4 -17.07 -11.54 18.75
CA GLY A 4 -15.90 -10.94 18.11
C GLY A 4 -16.16 -9.62 17.37
N LEU A 5 -17.32 -9.49 16.72
CA LEU A 5 -17.69 -8.30 15.94
C LEU A 5 -17.99 -7.08 16.82
N VAL A 6 -18.67 -7.29 17.97
CA VAL A 6 -18.95 -6.22 18.94
C VAL A 6 -17.66 -5.70 19.56
N SER A 7 -16.67 -6.58 19.77
CA SER A 7 -15.35 -6.20 20.28
C SER A 7 -14.58 -5.35 19.26
N LEU A 8 -14.65 -5.68 17.97
CA LEU A 8 -13.92 -4.96 16.92
C LEU A 8 -14.49 -3.55 16.68
N LEU A 9 -15.82 -3.41 16.65
CA LEU A 9 -16.48 -2.11 16.54
C LEU A 9 -16.18 -1.19 17.75
N SER A 10 -16.07 -1.78 18.95
CA SER A 10 -15.69 -1.05 20.17
C SER A 10 -14.25 -0.55 20.10
N ILE A 11 -13.34 -1.34 19.55
CA ILE A 11 -11.92 -0.98 19.36
C ILE A 11 -11.78 0.13 18.30
N ILE A 12 -12.51 0.03 17.19
CA ILE A 12 -12.51 1.06 16.13
C ILE A 12 -13.09 2.38 16.66
N SER A 13 -14.20 2.34 17.39
CA SER A 13 -14.77 3.54 18.03
C SER A 13 -13.79 4.17 19.04
N LEU A 14 -13.13 3.37 19.87
CA LEU A 14 -12.16 3.88 20.84
C LEU A 14 -10.94 4.49 20.14
N PHE A 15 -10.45 3.88 19.06
CA PHE A 15 -9.36 4.40 18.25
C PHE A 15 -9.73 5.72 17.57
N LEU A 16 -10.94 5.85 17.00
CA LEU A 16 -11.45 7.10 16.41
C LEU A 16 -11.62 8.22 17.44
N ILE A 17 -12.04 7.89 18.67
CA ILE A 17 -12.13 8.87 19.77
C ILE A 17 -10.73 9.35 20.18
N ILE A 18 -9.77 8.44 20.25
CA ILE A 18 -8.38 8.77 20.61
C ILE A 18 -7.75 9.66 19.53
N THR A 19 -7.91 9.34 18.24
CA THR A 19 -7.34 10.14 17.14
C THR A 19 -8.00 11.52 17.05
N LYS A 20 -9.32 11.62 17.26
CA LYS A 20 -10.02 12.91 17.30
C LYS A 20 -9.56 13.79 18.47
N ASN A 21 -9.35 13.21 19.65
CA ASN A 21 -8.88 13.92 20.84
C ASN A 21 -7.39 14.33 20.74
N GLN A 22 -6.56 13.52 20.06
CA GLN A 22 -5.18 13.89 19.71
C GLN A 22 -5.16 15.03 18.68
N ALA A 23 -6.09 15.02 17.72
CA ALA A 23 -6.21 16.06 16.71
C ALA A 23 -6.69 17.41 17.26
N GLU A 24 -7.46 17.44 18.34
CA GLU A 24 -7.92 18.69 18.99
C GLU A 24 -6.83 19.33 19.88
N LYS A 25 -5.79 18.59 20.27
CA LYS A 25 -4.71 19.07 21.16
C LYS A 25 -3.50 19.65 20.44
N THR A 26 -3.39 19.47 19.12
CA THR A 26 -2.33 20.08 18.32
C THR A 26 -2.76 21.48 17.84
N PRO A 27 -1.98 22.55 18.07
CA PRO A 27 -2.32 23.87 17.59
C PRO A 27 -2.48 23.88 16.06
N VAL A 28 -3.58 24.48 15.60
CA VAL A 28 -4.09 24.52 14.20
C VAL A 28 -3.08 25.09 13.19
N THR A 29 -1.97 25.69 13.63
CA THR A 29 -1.00 26.40 12.79
C THR A 29 0.13 25.54 12.20
N LYS A 30 0.07 24.20 12.29
CA LYS A 30 1.16 23.31 11.81
C LYS A 30 0.76 22.14 10.92
N ARG A 31 -0.52 21.99 10.50
CA ARG A 31 -0.88 20.90 9.60
C ARG A 31 -0.66 21.30 8.15
N ASP A 32 0.13 20.51 7.44
CA ASP A 32 0.25 20.58 5.99
C ASP A 32 -1.15 20.33 5.38
N PRO A 33 -1.68 21.23 4.53
CA PRO A 33 -2.97 21.05 3.87
C PRO A 33 -3.07 19.74 3.08
N HIS A 34 -1.94 19.20 2.59
CA HIS A 34 -1.88 17.93 1.88
C HIS A 34 -2.02 16.73 2.84
N GLU A 35 -1.36 16.75 4.00
CA GLU A 35 -1.54 15.72 5.03
C GLU A 35 -2.96 15.77 5.62
N GLU A 36 -3.53 16.96 5.80
CA GLU A 36 -4.92 17.12 6.24
C GLU A 36 -5.90 16.60 5.18
N ALA A 37 -5.65 16.81 3.89
CA ALA A 37 -6.45 16.24 2.82
C ALA A 37 -6.38 14.71 2.79
N LEU A 38 -5.19 14.13 2.96
CA LEU A 38 -5.01 12.67 3.03
C LEU A 38 -5.70 12.07 4.27
N MET A 39 -5.57 12.71 5.43
CA MET A 39 -6.25 12.28 6.65
C MET A 39 -7.77 12.41 6.54
N ASN A 40 -8.28 13.46 5.90
CA ASN A 40 -9.71 13.62 5.67
C ASN A 40 -10.24 12.61 4.66
N LEU A 41 -9.48 12.24 3.63
CA LEU A 41 -9.85 11.18 2.69
C LEU A 41 -9.87 9.81 3.38
N PHE A 42 -8.88 9.54 4.24
CA PHE A 42 -8.82 8.33 5.05
C PHE A 42 -10.00 8.21 6.02
N VAL A 43 -10.31 9.28 6.76
CA VAL A 43 -11.46 9.31 7.69
C VAL A 43 -12.78 9.17 6.94
N LYS A 44 -12.96 9.87 5.82
CA LYS A 44 -14.16 9.74 4.97
C LYS A 44 -14.33 8.31 4.47
N ARG A 45 -13.22 7.64 4.12
CA ARG A 45 -13.23 6.25 3.67
C ARG A 45 -13.55 5.27 4.81
N LEU A 46 -12.98 5.47 5.99
CA LEU A 46 -13.30 4.67 7.18
C LEU A 46 -14.78 4.79 7.56
N ASN A 47 -15.36 5.98 7.51
CA ASN A 47 -16.78 6.16 7.78
C ASN A 47 -17.67 5.40 6.78
N SER A 48 -17.30 5.40 5.48
CA SER A 48 -18.05 4.60 4.49
C SER A 48 -17.98 3.09 4.75
N PHE A 49 -16.88 2.60 5.33
CA PHE A 49 -16.76 1.19 5.73
C PHE A 49 -17.63 0.83 6.93
N VAL A 50 -17.77 1.74 7.90
CA VAL A 50 -18.67 1.55 9.05
C VAL A 50 -20.12 1.49 8.56
N GLU A 51 -20.52 2.40 7.66
CA GLU A 51 -21.87 2.40 7.07
C GLU A 51 -22.16 1.13 6.24
N GLU A 52 -21.18 0.65 5.47
CA GLU A 52 -21.31 -0.56 4.65
C GLU A 52 -21.42 -1.82 5.53
N ALA A 53 -20.62 -1.93 6.59
CA ALA A 53 -20.67 -3.03 7.56
C ALA A 53 -22.00 -3.06 8.35
N GLU A 54 -22.53 -1.90 8.73
CA GLU A 54 -23.86 -1.79 9.37
C GLU A 54 -25.00 -2.17 8.41
N SER A 55 -24.82 -1.96 7.09
CA SER A 55 -25.79 -2.36 6.06
C SER A 55 -25.81 -3.88 5.80
N GLU A 56 -24.67 -4.56 5.97
CA GLU A 56 -24.56 -6.01 5.79
C GLU A 56 -25.03 -6.78 7.03
N GLY A 57 -24.85 -6.23 8.23
CA GLY A 57 -25.40 -6.77 9.47
C GLY A 57 -26.94 -6.89 9.49
N LYS A 58 -27.64 -6.10 8.66
CA LYS A 58 -29.11 -6.15 8.51
C LYS A 58 -29.63 -7.14 7.47
N ARG A 59 -28.75 -7.80 6.69
CA ARG A 59 -29.15 -8.77 5.65
C ARG A 59 -29.11 -10.24 6.08
N HIS A 60 -28.71 -10.51 7.32
CA HIS A 60 -28.51 -11.88 7.83
C HIS A 60 -29.49 -12.34 8.92
N GLU A 61 -30.60 -11.64 9.16
CA GLU A 61 -31.66 -12.11 10.09
C GLU A 61 -32.75 -12.99 9.42
N ASP A 62 -32.79 -13.10 8.09
CA ASP A 62 -33.91 -13.77 7.38
C ASP A 62 -33.58 -15.16 6.76
N ARG A 63 -32.43 -15.79 7.07
CA ARG A 63 -32.06 -17.09 6.44
C ARG A 63 -31.61 -18.23 7.37
N ASP A 64 -31.89 -18.16 8.67
CA ASP A 64 -31.60 -19.27 9.61
C ASP A 64 -32.85 -20.07 10.03
N ALA A 65 -33.64 -20.50 9.04
CA ALA A 65 -34.76 -21.41 9.27
C ALA A 65 -34.80 -22.61 8.30
N ARG A 66 -33.65 -23.17 7.87
CA ARG A 66 -33.59 -24.55 7.36
C ARG A 66 -32.15 -25.04 7.15
N SER A 67 -31.64 -25.79 8.12
CA SER A 67 -30.84 -27.01 7.90
C SER A 67 -30.23 -27.43 9.25
N LYS A 68 -30.98 -28.24 9.99
CA LYS A 68 -30.40 -29.18 10.97
C LYS A 68 -30.18 -30.50 10.22
N ASP A 69 -29.14 -31.20 10.62
CA ASP A 69 -28.70 -32.54 10.19
C ASP A 69 -27.75 -32.59 8.98
N ILE A 70 -26.45 -32.74 9.25
CA ILE A 70 -25.74 -34.03 9.16
C ILE A 70 -24.40 -33.88 9.92
N ARG A 71 -24.18 -34.78 10.88
CA ARG A 71 -22.91 -35.02 11.58
C ARG A 71 -22.31 -36.35 11.12
N ASN A 72 -20.97 -36.40 11.17
CA ASN A 72 -20.07 -37.56 11.21
C ASN A 72 -19.38 -37.99 9.90
N SER A 73 -18.09 -37.65 9.77
CA SER A 73 -17.01 -38.66 9.64
C SER A 73 -15.66 -38.05 10.07
N PRO A 74 -14.78 -38.80 10.75
CA PRO A 74 -13.52 -38.32 11.34
C PRO A 74 -12.36 -38.38 10.33
N ASP A 75 -11.24 -37.75 10.70
CA ASP A 75 -9.92 -37.80 10.05
C ASP A 75 -9.65 -36.86 8.86
N VAL A 76 -9.55 -35.55 9.17
CA VAL A 76 -8.43 -34.73 8.68
C VAL A 76 -8.06 -33.76 9.81
N LYS A 77 -6.90 -33.96 10.45
CA LYS A 77 -6.26 -32.87 11.20
C LYS A 77 -5.66 -31.93 10.15
N PRO A 78 -6.11 -30.66 10.03
CA PRO A 78 -5.35 -29.70 9.26
C PRO A 78 -4.03 -29.49 10.00
N SER A 79 -2.94 -29.82 9.32
CA SER A 79 -1.58 -29.58 9.77
C SER A 79 -1.42 -28.10 10.05
N SER A 80 -1.18 -27.81 11.33
CA SER A 80 -0.80 -26.51 11.84
C SER A 80 0.53 -26.09 11.20
N GLN A 81 0.50 -25.15 10.24
CA GLN A 81 1.51 -24.09 10.13
C GLN A 81 1.27 -22.99 9.07
N ASN A 82 0.12 -22.91 8.40
CA ASN A 82 -0.29 -21.65 7.78
C ASN A 82 -1.07 -20.82 8.80
N ALA A 83 -0.37 -20.45 9.87
CA ALA A 83 -0.84 -19.43 10.79
C ALA A 83 -1.03 -18.15 9.97
N ALA A 84 -2.24 -17.60 10.03
CA ALA A 84 -2.64 -16.36 9.39
C ALA A 84 -1.52 -15.31 9.52
N CYS A 85 -0.85 -15.01 8.41
CA CYS A 85 0.07 -13.89 8.31
C CYS A 85 -0.77 -12.61 8.19
N SER A 86 -1.53 -12.33 9.25
CA SER A 86 -2.02 -10.99 9.53
C SER A 86 -0.90 -10.33 10.30
N LEU A 87 -0.25 -9.35 9.69
CA LEU A 87 0.28 -8.13 10.28
C LEU A 87 1.28 -7.53 9.27
N TYR A 88 1.01 -6.28 8.90
CA TYR A 88 1.91 -5.27 8.30
C TYR A 88 1.83 -4.85 6.83
N TRP A 89 1.11 -5.51 5.91
CA TRP A 89 1.03 -4.99 4.51
C TRP A 89 -0.28 -5.20 3.75
N ASP A 90 -1.43 -5.31 4.43
CA ASP A 90 -2.77 -5.51 3.81
C ASP A 90 -2.94 -6.77 2.94
N TYR A 91 -1.85 -7.46 2.62
CA TYR A 91 -1.84 -8.75 1.96
C TYR A 91 -2.15 -9.88 2.95
N SER A 92 -2.86 -10.88 2.45
CA SER A 92 -3.11 -12.15 3.14
C SER A 92 -3.22 -13.26 2.09
N MET A 93 -3.07 -14.52 2.48
CA MET A 93 -3.20 -15.64 1.54
C MET A 93 -3.67 -16.90 2.26
N ASP A 94 -4.34 -17.76 1.51
CA ASP A 94 -4.57 -19.16 1.87
C ASP A 94 -3.79 -20.08 0.90
N THR A 95 -4.08 -21.38 0.90
CA THR A 95 -3.39 -22.33 0.02
C THR A 95 -3.71 -22.14 -1.47
N ASN A 96 -4.79 -21.45 -1.80
CA ASN A 96 -5.37 -21.36 -3.14
C ASN A 96 -5.34 -19.93 -3.71
N ASN A 97 -5.32 -18.90 -2.87
CA ASN A 97 -5.46 -17.52 -3.29
C ASN A 97 -4.60 -16.57 -2.45
N VAL A 98 -4.18 -15.49 -3.11
CA VAL A 98 -3.64 -14.29 -2.48
C VAL A 98 -4.70 -13.20 -2.47
N TYR A 99 -4.72 -12.41 -1.42
CA TYR A 99 -5.65 -11.32 -1.20
C TYR A 99 -4.90 -10.05 -0.81
N PHE A 100 -5.43 -8.91 -1.21
CA PHE A 100 -5.04 -7.58 -0.76
C PHE A 100 -6.28 -6.85 -0.25
N LEU A 101 -6.29 -6.39 1.00
CA LEU A 101 -7.46 -5.81 1.66
C LEU A 101 -8.72 -6.69 1.53
N GLY A 102 -8.55 -8.01 1.65
CA GLY A 102 -9.62 -9.00 1.51
C GLY A 102 -10.11 -9.25 0.08
N LYS A 103 -9.59 -8.53 -0.93
CA LYS A 103 -9.90 -8.78 -2.35
C LYS A 103 -8.89 -9.73 -2.96
N LYS A 104 -9.37 -10.71 -3.72
CA LYS A 104 -8.48 -11.66 -4.41
C LYS A 104 -7.58 -10.93 -5.41
N VAL A 105 -6.27 -11.14 -5.28
CA VAL A 105 -5.26 -10.67 -6.24
C VAL A 105 -5.35 -11.56 -7.46
N LYS A 106 -5.59 -10.95 -8.61
CA LYS A 106 -5.78 -11.68 -9.87
C LYS A 106 -4.45 -12.28 -10.33
N ASP A 107 -4.51 -13.52 -10.83
CA ASP A 107 -3.38 -14.26 -11.42
C ASP A 107 -2.18 -14.51 -10.49
N ALA A 108 -2.32 -14.22 -9.19
CA ALA A 108 -1.28 -14.47 -8.20
C ALA A 108 -1.16 -15.95 -7.85
N ASN A 109 0.06 -16.46 -7.84
CA ASN A 109 0.37 -17.81 -7.37
C ASN A 109 0.71 -17.80 -5.87
N PRO A 110 -0.17 -18.29 -4.98
CA PRO A 110 0.08 -18.30 -3.53
C PRO A 110 1.27 -19.17 -3.12
N SER A 111 1.64 -20.18 -3.91
CA SER A 111 2.74 -21.10 -3.57
C SER A 111 4.13 -20.47 -3.74
N THR A 112 4.24 -19.45 -4.58
CA THR A 112 5.50 -18.73 -4.85
C THR A 112 5.42 -17.25 -4.50
N PHE A 113 4.32 -16.81 -3.90
CA PHE A 113 4.08 -15.42 -3.55
C PHE A 113 5.06 -14.95 -2.47
N GLN A 114 5.68 -13.81 -2.73
CA GLN A 114 6.66 -13.17 -1.87
C GLN A 114 6.23 -11.72 -1.69
N LEU A 115 5.98 -11.36 -0.43
CA LEU A 115 5.88 -9.96 -0.04
C LEU A 115 7.27 -9.35 -0.15
N LEU A 116 7.33 -8.18 -0.79
CA LEU A 116 8.52 -7.35 -0.78
C LEU A 116 8.32 -6.30 0.33
N ASP A 117 8.41 -5.01 0.00
CA ASP A 117 8.15 -3.89 0.91
C ASP A 117 7.34 -2.82 0.16
N GLU A 118 6.89 -1.79 0.87
CA GLU A 118 6.25 -0.60 0.32
C GLU A 118 5.05 -0.91 -0.58
N GLY A 119 4.30 -1.97 -0.24
CA GLY A 119 3.12 -2.42 -0.99
C GLY A 119 3.43 -3.28 -2.21
N TYR A 120 4.71 -3.53 -2.52
CA TYR A 120 5.10 -4.43 -3.59
C TYR A 120 5.11 -5.90 -3.16
N ALA A 121 4.80 -6.76 -4.12
CA ALA A 121 4.92 -8.20 -3.99
C ALA A 121 5.26 -8.84 -5.34
N LYS A 122 5.68 -10.09 -5.35
CA LYS A 122 5.91 -10.85 -6.59
C LYS A 122 5.62 -12.32 -6.41
N ASP A 123 5.44 -13.03 -7.51
CA ASP A 123 5.44 -14.49 -7.54
C ASP A 123 6.42 -15.00 -8.61
N GLU A 124 6.26 -16.26 -9.04
CA GLU A 124 7.11 -16.84 -10.09
C GLU A 124 6.92 -16.23 -11.50
N HIS A 125 5.87 -15.46 -11.74
CA HIS A 125 5.54 -14.93 -13.07
C HIS A 125 5.31 -13.43 -13.08
N ASN A 126 4.86 -12.85 -11.97
CA ASN A 126 4.28 -11.53 -11.92
C ASN A 126 4.88 -10.69 -10.80
N VAL A 127 4.76 -9.37 -10.95
CA VAL A 127 5.00 -8.38 -9.90
C VAL A 127 3.71 -7.61 -9.66
N TYR A 128 3.48 -7.27 -8.39
CA TYR A 128 2.27 -6.62 -7.92
C TYR A 128 2.60 -5.38 -7.11
N TYR A 129 1.70 -4.41 -7.14
CA TYR A 129 1.65 -3.28 -6.23
C TYR A 129 0.24 -3.16 -5.67
N MET A 130 0.09 -3.23 -4.34
CA MET A 130 -1.20 -3.10 -3.64
C MET A 130 -2.32 -3.98 -4.23
N GLY A 131 -1.98 -5.22 -4.55
CA GLY A 131 -2.89 -6.23 -5.10
C GLY A 131 -3.13 -6.13 -6.61
N GLU A 132 -2.59 -5.13 -7.29
CA GLU A 132 -2.71 -4.97 -8.74
C GLU A 132 -1.44 -5.45 -9.44
N LYS A 133 -1.60 -6.17 -10.55
CA LYS A 133 -0.47 -6.65 -11.36
C LYS A 133 0.15 -5.49 -12.14
N ILE A 134 1.47 -5.40 -12.12
CA ILE A 134 2.23 -4.46 -12.96
C ILE A 134 2.54 -5.16 -14.29
N GLU A 135 1.75 -4.89 -15.33
CA GLU A 135 1.83 -5.64 -16.60
C GLU A 135 3.18 -5.51 -17.32
N SER A 136 3.89 -4.39 -17.17
CA SER A 136 5.19 -4.19 -17.82
C SER A 136 6.37 -4.76 -17.04
N ALA A 137 6.17 -5.20 -15.79
CA ALA A 137 7.26 -5.53 -14.89
C ALA A 137 7.95 -6.84 -15.24
N PHE A 138 9.27 -6.79 -15.33
CA PHE A 138 10.11 -7.96 -15.54
C PHE A 138 10.60 -8.56 -14.22
N ARG A 139 9.82 -9.53 -13.72
CA ARG A 139 10.00 -10.19 -12.41
C ARG A 139 11.44 -10.57 -12.07
N ASN A 140 12.20 -11.07 -13.04
CA ASN A 140 13.55 -11.63 -12.80
C ASN A 140 14.59 -10.58 -12.41
N SER A 141 14.44 -9.33 -12.85
CA SER A 141 15.35 -8.23 -12.49
C SER A 141 14.68 -7.16 -11.63
N PHE A 142 13.45 -7.40 -11.17
CA PHE A 142 12.72 -6.47 -10.35
C PHE A 142 13.40 -6.23 -8.99
N GLN A 143 13.68 -4.96 -8.72
CA GLN A 143 14.41 -4.48 -7.56
C GLN A 143 13.63 -3.32 -6.93
N LEU A 144 13.40 -3.41 -5.62
CA LEU A 144 12.94 -2.27 -4.83
C LEU A 144 14.09 -1.30 -4.57
N LEU A 145 13.76 -0.01 -4.63
CA LEU A 145 14.64 1.08 -4.25
C LEU A 145 14.17 1.60 -2.88
N ASP A 146 13.64 2.81 -2.80
CA ASP A 146 13.13 3.44 -1.57
C ASP A 146 11.99 4.41 -1.95
N LYS A 147 11.06 4.66 -1.03
CA LYS A 147 9.95 5.62 -1.19
C LYS A 147 9.02 5.31 -2.35
N GLY A 148 8.66 4.05 -2.50
CA GLY A 148 7.77 3.54 -3.53
C GLY A 148 8.43 3.39 -4.89
N TYR A 149 9.73 3.72 -5.01
CA TYR A 149 10.45 3.50 -6.26
C TYR A 149 10.90 2.04 -6.39
N ALA A 150 10.77 1.51 -7.60
CA ALA A 150 11.28 0.22 -7.99
C ALA A 150 11.78 0.27 -9.43
N LYS A 151 12.58 -0.70 -9.84
CA LYS A 151 12.99 -0.84 -11.24
C LYS A 151 13.18 -2.29 -11.63
N ASP A 152 13.17 -2.53 -12.93
CA ASP A 152 13.71 -3.75 -13.51
C ASP A 152 14.72 -3.38 -14.62
N SER A 153 15.07 -4.34 -15.47
CA SER A 153 16.02 -4.12 -16.57
C SER A 153 15.53 -3.16 -17.65
N PHE A 154 14.22 -2.92 -17.75
CA PHE A 154 13.58 -2.19 -18.84
C PHE A 154 12.86 -0.93 -18.37
N TYR A 155 12.31 -0.92 -17.16
CA TYR A 155 11.47 0.15 -16.67
C TYR A 155 11.78 0.56 -15.23
N VAL A 156 11.43 1.81 -14.92
CA VAL A 156 11.40 2.34 -13.56
C VAL A 156 9.95 2.59 -13.17
N TYR A 157 9.63 2.36 -11.90
CA TYR A 157 8.30 2.46 -11.35
C TYR A 157 8.29 3.36 -10.11
N HIS A 158 7.18 4.04 -9.88
CA HIS A 158 6.82 4.65 -8.60
C HIS A 158 5.41 4.23 -8.21
N MET A 159 5.27 3.58 -7.06
CA MET A 159 3.97 3.10 -6.55
C MET A 159 3.20 2.27 -7.59
N GLY A 160 3.89 1.35 -8.25
CA GLY A 160 3.35 0.49 -9.30
C GLY A 160 3.21 1.13 -10.69
N ASN A 161 3.35 2.44 -10.81
CA ASN A 161 3.21 3.16 -12.09
C ASN A 161 4.56 3.31 -12.79
N GLU A 162 4.62 3.02 -14.09
CA GLU A 162 5.83 3.22 -14.89
C GLU A 162 6.16 4.71 -15.06
N ILE A 163 7.42 5.08 -14.81
CA ILE A 163 7.96 6.40 -15.09
C ILE A 163 8.48 6.41 -16.53
N LYS A 164 7.79 7.15 -17.39
CA LYS A 164 8.09 7.18 -18.84
C LYS A 164 9.45 7.82 -19.10
N ASN A 165 10.22 7.20 -20.01
CA ASN A 165 11.53 7.64 -20.47
C ASN A 165 12.63 7.74 -19.37
N ALA A 166 12.42 7.11 -18.22
CA ALA A 166 13.46 6.99 -17.20
C ALA A 166 14.57 6.05 -17.66
N ASP A 167 15.82 6.43 -17.42
CA ASP A 167 16.99 5.61 -17.74
C ASP A 167 17.28 4.62 -16.60
N THR A 168 16.95 3.34 -16.80
CA THR A 168 17.03 2.30 -15.76
C THR A 168 18.44 2.09 -15.21
N ASP A 169 19.46 2.25 -16.04
CA ASP A 169 20.86 1.99 -15.68
C ASP A 169 21.40 3.06 -14.71
N SER A 170 21.07 4.33 -14.95
CA SER A 170 21.51 5.45 -14.11
C SER A 170 20.53 5.85 -13.01
N PHE A 171 19.29 5.32 -13.02
CA PHE A 171 18.25 5.67 -12.04
C PHE A 171 18.65 5.34 -10.60
N LYS A 172 18.50 6.34 -9.72
CA LYS A 172 18.77 6.27 -8.29
C LYS A 172 17.71 7.04 -7.50
N SER A 173 17.17 6.40 -6.46
CA SER A 173 16.45 7.10 -5.40
C SER A 173 17.44 7.89 -4.54
N LEU A 174 17.11 9.13 -4.23
CA LEU A 174 17.92 10.06 -3.42
C LEU A 174 17.37 10.22 -2.00
N GLY A 175 16.20 9.66 -1.72
CA GLY A 175 15.50 9.81 -0.43
C GLY A 175 14.43 10.90 -0.46
N TYR A 176 13.51 10.84 0.51
CA TYR A 176 12.39 11.80 0.63
C TYR A 176 11.53 11.96 -0.64
N GLY A 177 11.43 10.89 -1.45
CA GLY A 177 10.68 10.92 -2.70
C GLY A 177 11.44 11.53 -3.87
N TYR A 178 12.64 12.09 -3.66
CA TYR A 178 13.50 12.49 -4.77
C TYR A 178 14.18 11.28 -5.40
N ALA A 179 14.27 11.30 -6.72
CA ALA A 179 15.07 10.37 -7.50
C ALA A 179 15.69 11.10 -8.69
N LYS A 180 16.70 10.51 -9.31
CA LYS A 180 17.22 11.01 -10.58
C LYS A 180 17.79 9.90 -11.43
N ASP A 181 17.84 10.17 -12.72
CA ASP A 181 18.69 9.44 -13.66
C ASP A 181 19.65 10.43 -14.35
N ILE A 182 20.30 10.00 -15.42
CA ILE A 182 21.24 10.84 -16.18
C ILE A 182 20.55 12.01 -16.92
N ASN A 183 19.26 11.89 -17.22
CA ASN A 183 18.50 12.82 -18.06
C ASN A 183 17.52 13.68 -17.28
N SER A 184 17.07 13.26 -16.09
CA SER A 184 15.93 13.84 -15.39
C SER A 184 16.03 13.70 -13.88
N VAL A 185 15.40 14.64 -13.17
CA VAL A 185 15.15 14.56 -11.74
C VAL A 185 13.67 14.33 -11.54
N PHE A 186 13.32 13.53 -10.55
CA PHE A 186 11.95 13.16 -10.22
C PHE A 186 11.65 13.44 -8.76
N TYR A 187 10.39 13.74 -8.47
CA TYR A 187 9.84 13.79 -7.13
C TYR A 187 8.52 13.00 -7.09
N MET A 188 8.46 11.95 -6.27
CA MET A 188 7.28 11.09 -6.11
C MET A 188 6.75 10.55 -7.46
N GLY A 189 7.67 10.16 -8.34
CA GLY A 189 7.40 9.63 -9.68
C GLY A 189 7.25 10.69 -10.77
N GLU A 190 7.05 11.95 -10.42
CA GLU A 190 6.84 13.05 -11.37
C GLU A 190 8.16 13.71 -11.76
N LYS A 191 8.33 14.04 -13.04
CA LYS A 191 9.54 14.71 -13.54
C LYS A 191 9.55 16.19 -13.12
N LEU A 192 10.68 16.68 -12.64
CA LEU A 192 10.93 18.10 -12.40
C LEU A 192 11.55 18.71 -13.66
N GLU A 193 10.77 19.52 -14.40
CA GLU A 193 11.17 20.01 -15.73
C GLU A 193 12.38 20.96 -15.70
N ASP A 194 12.49 21.80 -14.67
CA ASP A 194 13.54 22.82 -14.57
C ASP A 194 14.77 22.36 -13.78
N ALA A 195 14.77 21.11 -13.31
CA ALA A 195 15.84 20.56 -12.48
C ALA A 195 17.00 20.02 -13.32
N HIS A 196 18.23 20.26 -12.85
CA HIS A 196 19.44 19.89 -13.57
C HIS A 196 20.09 18.63 -12.96
N PRO A 197 19.95 17.44 -13.59
CA PRO A 197 20.29 16.15 -12.95
C PRO A 197 21.76 16.02 -12.56
N SER A 198 22.66 16.62 -13.35
CA SER A 198 24.11 16.58 -13.14
C SER A 198 24.55 17.29 -11.87
N SER A 199 23.86 18.36 -11.47
CA SER A 199 24.13 19.15 -10.26
C SER A 199 23.15 18.89 -9.12
N PHE A 200 22.04 18.18 -9.37
CA PHE A 200 21.00 17.97 -8.38
C PHE A 200 21.50 17.17 -7.17
N GLN A 201 21.30 17.72 -5.99
CA GLN A 201 21.67 17.17 -4.70
C GLN A 201 20.49 17.24 -3.74
N PHE A 202 20.14 16.09 -3.17
CA PHE A 202 19.30 16.05 -1.99
C PHE A 202 20.13 16.51 -0.78
N ILE A 203 19.56 17.40 0.04
CA ILE A 203 20.23 17.97 1.22
C ILE A 203 19.74 17.25 2.47
N ASP A 204 18.54 17.61 2.97
CA ASP A 204 17.88 16.98 4.10
C ASP A 204 16.43 17.49 4.21
N ALA A 205 15.56 16.78 4.93
CA ALA A 205 14.21 17.22 5.30
C ALA A 205 13.35 17.69 4.11
N GLY A 206 13.48 17.02 2.96
CA GLY A 206 12.76 17.38 1.73
C GLY A 206 13.34 18.58 0.97
N TYR A 207 14.46 19.15 1.43
CA TYR A 207 15.20 20.15 0.69
C TYR A 207 16.19 19.50 -0.28
N ALA A 208 16.27 20.07 -1.47
CA ALA A 208 17.25 19.73 -2.47
C ALA A 208 17.69 21.01 -3.20
N ASN A 209 18.76 20.93 -3.97
CA ASN A 209 19.15 22.02 -4.84
C ASN A 209 19.85 21.50 -6.09
N ASP A 210 19.94 22.36 -7.09
CA ASP A 210 20.89 22.22 -8.17
C ASP A 210 21.73 23.51 -8.28
N TYR A 211 22.40 23.76 -9.42
CA TYR A 211 23.25 24.96 -9.54
C TYR A 211 22.44 26.27 -9.66
N SER A 212 21.17 26.20 -10.06
CA SER A 212 20.29 27.36 -10.29
C SER A 212 19.26 27.52 -9.18
N ASN A 213 18.75 26.40 -8.69
CA ASN A 213 17.48 26.33 -8.00
C ASN A 213 17.62 25.61 -6.66
N ALA A 214 16.83 26.07 -5.68
CA ALA A 214 16.59 25.32 -4.46
C ALA A 214 15.18 24.72 -4.56
N TYR A 215 14.99 23.54 -3.98
CA TYR A 215 13.73 22.82 -4.02
C TYR A 215 13.31 22.44 -2.60
N CYS A 216 12.00 22.46 -2.35
CA CYS A 216 11.39 21.88 -1.16
C CYS A 216 10.22 21.00 -1.62
N VAL A 217 10.26 19.70 -1.28
CA VAL A 217 9.21 18.71 -1.60
C VAL A 217 8.76 18.77 -3.07
N GLY A 218 9.73 18.81 -3.97
CA GLY A 218 9.54 18.83 -5.42
C GLY A 218 9.16 20.19 -6.03
N LYS A 219 9.15 21.26 -5.25
CA LYS A 219 8.84 22.62 -5.73
C LYS A 219 10.06 23.52 -5.66
N GLU A 220 10.32 24.24 -6.74
CA GLU A 220 11.31 25.34 -6.80
C GLU A 220 10.88 26.54 -5.93
#